data_AF-A0A0U3HJJ4-F1
#
_entry.id   AF-A0A0U3HJJ4-F1
#
_cell.length_a   1.000
_cell.length_b   1.000
_cell.length_c   1.000
_cell.angle_alpha   90.00
_cell.angle_beta   90.00
_cell.angle_gamma   90.00
#
_symmetry.space_group_name_H-M   'P 1'
#
loop_
_entity.id
_entity.type
_entity.pdbx_description
1 polymer ?
#
loop_
_entity_poly.entity_id
_entity_poly.type
_entity_poly.pdbx_seq_one_letter_code
_entity_poly.pdbx_strand_id
1 'polypeptide(L)'
;MKLREIGVKYGEALAEYLIKNFKWVDDDLKRLNCLRYSKLEYLRFAVVGCYALDLKFLTMLENEWGEKRKFIPYAREIRGDWGKIAKDFYWGCHSAKFGNYMFYSFGNHTGSRNAFPDLVWSGKAEEDEAEALGRALEEFHKSGKTSEILEKYEYVGVPFFDRDDGKIAWEVASRVASEVKRLVTEVEELKENLSKLRASQWCSFEELFIEAWHWIFGWTNNVLIKEDYFAEPEESGDGGRYVKWVSFSA
;
A
#
# COMPACT_ATOMS: atom_id res chain seq x y z
N MET A 1 6.52 22.09 7.51
CA MET A 1 5.47 21.17 7.02
C MET A 1 5.30 21.27 5.49
N LYS A 2 6.34 21.63 4.73
CA LYS A 2 6.25 21.82 3.26
C LYS A 2 6.13 20.50 2.49
N LEU A 3 6.80 19.42 2.94
CA LEU A 3 6.63 18.08 2.34
C LEU A 3 5.18 17.59 2.44
N ARG A 4 4.49 17.86 3.56
CA ARG A 4 3.07 17.55 3.70
C ARG A 4 2.21 18.36 2.72
N GLU A 5 2.46 19.66 2.59
CA GLU A 5 1.73 20.51 1.64
C GLU A 5 1.91 20.04 0.20
N ILE A 6 3.13 19.64 -0.17
CA ILE A 6 3.43 18.98 -1.45
C ILE A 6 2.63 17.68 -1.58
N GLY A 7 2.69 16.80 -0.57
CA GLY A 7 1.95 15.55 -0.54
C GLY A 7 0.44 15.73 -0.74
N VAL A 8 -0.16 16.70 -0.04
CA VAL A 8 -1.60 17.03 -0.16
C VAL A 8 -1.91 17.49 -1.58
N LYS A 9 -1.22 18.52 -2.07
CA LYS A 9 -1.49 19.11 -3.39
C LYS A 9 -1.37 18.08 -4.52
N TYR A 10 -0.26 17.36 -4.57
CA TYR A 10 0.00 16.42 -5.66
C TYR A 10 -0.74 15.09 -5.47
N GLY A 11 -1.04 14.70 -4.22
CA GLY A 11 -1.85 13.52 -3.92
C GLY A 11 -3.31 13.70 -4.31
N GLU A 12 -3.90 14.87 -4.07
CA GLU A 12 -5.26 15.21 -4.53
C GLU A 12 -5.35 15.13 -6.06
N ALA A 13 -4.43 15.80 -6.76
CA ALA A 13 -4.37 15.79 -8.21
C ALA A 13 -4.19 14.36 -8.78
N LEU A 14 -3.36 13.54 -8.13
CA LEU A 14 -3.17 12.16 -8.54
C LEU A 14 -4.44 11.32 -8.30
N ALA A 15 -5.11 11.45 -7.15
CA ALA A 15 -6.34 10.73 -6.86
C ALA A 15 -7.44 11.04 -7.88
N GLU A 16 -7.66 12.32 -8.19
CA GLU A 16 -8.61 12.76 -9.21
C GLU A 16 -8.28 12.16 -10.59
N TYR A 17 -6.99 12.15 -10.95
CA TYR A 17 -6.54 11.53 -12.19
C TYR A 17 -6.84 10.03 -12.23
N LEU A 18 -6.55 9.30 -11.15
CA LEU A 18 -6.79 7.86 -11.07
C LEU A 18 -8.27 7.54 -11.23
N ILE A 19 -9.15 8.21 -10.47
CA ILE A 19 -10.61 8.02 -10.55
C ILE A 19 -11.12 8.27 -11.97
N LYS A 20 -10.65 9.35 -12.61
CA LYS A 20 -11.14 9.76 -13.93
C LYS A 20 -10.68 8.83 -15.06
N ASN A 21 -9.44 8.33 -14.99
CA ASN A 21 -8.80 7.70 -16.14
C ASN A 21 -8.69 6.17 -16.03
N PHE A 22 -8.74 5.60 -14.82
CA PHE A 22 -8.37 4.20 -14.60
C PHE A 22 -9.58 3.26 -14.48
N LYS A 23 -10.66 3.54 -15.20
CA LYS A 23 -11.79 2.59 -15.33
C LYS A 23 -11.36 1.19 -15.78
N TRP A 24 -10.31 1.10 -16.58
CA TRP A 24 -9.74 -0.18 -17.02
C TRP A 24 -9.21 -1.03 -15.85
N VAL A 25 -8.76 -0.41 -14.75
CA VAL A 25 -8.32 -1.13 -13.55
C VAL A 25 -9.49 -1.93 -12.99
N ASP A 26 -10.67 -1.33 -12.88
CA ASP A 26 -11.86 -2.04 -12.41
C ASP A 26 -12.23 -3.21 -13.32
N ASP A 27 -12.11 -3.02 -14.64
CA ASP A 27 -12.45 -4.04 -15.62
C ASP A 27 -11.53 -5.26 -15.50
N ASP A 28 -10.25 -5.07 -15.17
CA ASP A 28 -9.30 -6.15 -14.93
C ASP A 28 -9.47 -6.76 -13.52
N LEU A 29 -9.66 -5.95 -12.48
CA LEU A 29 -9.87 -6.43 -11.11
C LEU A 29 -11.16 -7.23 -10.95
N LYS A 30 -12.20 -6.92 -11.74
CA LYS A 30 -13.46 -7.69 -11.76
C LYS A 30 -13.32 -9.10 -12.31
N ARG A 31 -12.20 -9.41 -12.97
CA ARG A 31 -11.90 -10.76 -13.48
C ARG A 31 -11.24 -11.65 -12.45
N LEU A 32 -10.80 -11.09 -11.32
CA LEU A 32 -10.13 -11.84 -10.29
C LEU A 32 -11.10 -12.82 -9.61
N ASN A 33 -10.66 -14.06 -9.43
CA ASN A 33 -11.42 -15.09 -8.76
C ASN A 33 -11.81 -14.67 -7.34
N CYS A 34 -10.89 -13.99 -6.65
CA CYS A 34 -11.04 -13.58 -5.27
C CYS A 34 -12.18 -12.58 -5.03
N LEU A 35 -12.62 -11.86 -6.05
CA LEU A 35 -13.74 -10.92 -5.94
C LEU A 35 -15.07 -11.62 -5.55
N ARG A 36 -15.19 -12.93 -5.78
CA ARG A 36 -16.37 -13.71 -5.34
C ARG A 36 -16.58 -13.69 -3.82
N TYR A 37 -15.49 -13.54 -3.07
CA TYR A 37 -15.50 -13.60 -1.62
C TYR A 37 -14.97 -12.34 -0.95
N SER A 38 -14.49 -11.36 -1.73
CA SER A 38 -14.00 -10.07 -1.25
C SER A 38 -14.77 -8.91 -1.90
N LYS A 39 -14.27 -7.67 -1.74
CA LYS A 39 -14.88 -6.48 -2.34
C LYS A 39 -13.88 -5.73 -3.21
N LEU A 40 -14.38 -5.09 -4.26
CA LEU A 40 -13.55 -4.42 -5.25
C LEU A 40 -12.71 -3.29 -4.63
N GLU A 41 -13.22 -2.63 -3.59
CA GLU A 41 -12.55 -1.55 -2.88
C GLU A 41 -11.29 -2.02 -2.15
N TYR A 42 -11.30 -3.25 -1.61
CA TYR A 42 -10.10 -3.87 -1.01
C TYR A 42 -9.09 -4.28 -2.08
N LEU A 43 -9.57 -4.83 -3.21
CA LEU A 43 -8.72 -5.20 -4.35
C LEU A 43 -8.03 -3.96 -4.92
N ARG A 44 -8.76 -2.86 -5.12
CA ARG A 44 -8.20 -1.57 -5.55
C ARG A 44 -7.14 -1.07 -4.58
N PHE A 45 -7.40 -1.12 -3.28
CA PHE A 45 -6.41 -0.66 -2.30
C PHE A 45 -5.14 -1.52 -2.36
N ALA A 46 -5.27 -2.85 -2.32
CA ALA A 46 -4.11 -3.73 -2.39
C ALA A 46 -3.31 -3.54 -3.70
N VAL A 47 -3.98 -3.51 -4.85
CA VAL A 47 -3.33 -3.48 -6.17
C VAL A 47 -2.85 -2.09 -6.55
N VAL A 48 -3.66 -1.06 -6.37
CA VAL A 48 -3.30 0.32 -6.74
C VAL A 48 -2.54 0.98 -5.59
N GLY A 49 -3.14 1.05 -4.40
CA GLY A 49 -2.58 1.79 -3.26
C GLY A 49 -1.27 1.23 -2.73
N CYS A 50 -1.10 -0.10 -2.74
CA CYS A 50 0.13 -0.76 -2.30
C CYS A 50 1.00 -1.26 -3.47
N TYR A 51 0.53 -2.25 -4.25
CA TYR A 51 1.41 -2.84 -5.27
C TYR A 51 1.89 -1.83 -6.29
N ALA A 52 1.02 -0.96 -6.79
CA ALA A 52 1.39 0.02 -7.81
C ALA A 52 2.14 1.22 -7.22
N LEU A 53 1.50 1.94 -6.29
CA LEU A 53 1.99 3.24 -5.82
C LEU A 53 3.15 3.13 -4.80
N ASP A 54 3.22 2.05 -4.03
CA ASP A 54 4.31 1.82 -3.09
C ASP A 54 5.36 0.89 -3.71
N LEU A 55 5.09 -0.42 -3.76
CA LEU A 55 6.11 -1.43 -4.08
C LEU A 55 6.70 -1.26 -5.48
N LYS A 56 5.86 -1.23 -6.52
CA LYS A 56 6.31 -1.12 -7.91
C LYS A 56 6.95 0.21 -8.22
N PHE A 57 6.29 1.29 -7.82
CA PHE A 57 6.78 2.62 -8.12
C PHE A 57 8.16 2.84 -7.49
N LEU A 58 8.33 2.51 -6.21
CA LEU A 58 9.61 2.62 -5.53
C LEU A 58 10.68 1.73 -6.18
N THR A 59 10.34 0.49 -6.54
CA THR A 59 11.26 -0.40 -7.27
C THR A 59 11.68 0.22 -8.62
N MET A 60 10.76 0.86 -9.34
CA MET A 60 11.07 1.53 -10.62
C MET A 60 11.95 2.76 -10.45
N LEU A 61 11.88 3.44 -9.31
CA LEU A 61 12.78 4.55 -8.98
C LEU A 61 14.17 4.03 -8.58
N GLU A 62 14.22 3.03 -7.70
CA GLU A 62 15.48 2.44 -7.21
C GLU A 62 16.28 1.79 -8.33
N ASN A 63 15.63 1.17 -9.31
CA ASN A 63 16.29 0.65 -10.50
C ASN A 63 16.91 1.75 -11.38
N GLU A 64 16.34 2.96 -11.39
CA GLU A 64 16.82 4.07 -12.20
C GLU A 64 17.87 4.90 -11.48
N TRP A 65 17.67 5.14 -10.18
CA TRP A 65 18.45 6.09 -9.38
C TRP A 65 19.42 5.41 -8.41
N GLY A 66 19.28 4.10 -8.20
CA GLY A 66 20.06 3.29 -7.27
C GLY A 66 19.43 3.19 -5.87
N GLU A 67 19.75 2.09 -5.17
CA GLU A 67 19.18 1.76 -3.86
C GLU A 67 19.75 2.60 -2.69
N LYS A 68 20.90 3.26 -2.89
CA LYS A 68 21.65 3.88 -1.79
C LYS A 68 21.09 5.25 -1.41
N ARG A 69 20.24 5.28 -0.39
CA ARG A 69 19.83 6.51 0.32
C ARG A 69 20.85 6.81 1.41
N LYS A 70 21.51 7.97 1.35
CA LYS A 70 22.43 8.45 2.40
C LYS A 70 21.72 9.31 3.43
N PHE A 71 20.56 9.85 3.08
CA PHE A 71 19.83 10.78 3.91
C PHE A 71 18.32 10.49 3.92
N ILE A 72 17.70 10.65 5.09
CA ILE A 72 16.24 10.57 5.28
C ILE A 72 15.75 11.99 5.62
N PRO A 73 15.25 12.77 4.63
CA PRO A 73 14.89 14.18 4.81
C PRO A 73 13.87 14.38 5.93
N TYR A 74 12.93 13.45 6.01
CA TYR A 74 11.91 13.30 7.04
C TYR A 74 12.42 13.40 8.47
N ALA A 75 13.58 12.79 8.79
CA ALA A 75 14.14 12.77 10.13
C ALA A 75 14.60 14.16 10.63
N ARG A 76 14.74 15.16 9.73
CA ARG A 76 15.16 16.52 10.08
C ARG A 76 14.06 17.57 10.02
N GLU A 77 12.98 17.32 9.28
CA GLU A 77 11.92 18.32 9.08
C GLU A 77 10.79 18.25 10.11
N ILE A 78 10.71 17.18 10.91
CA ILE A 78 9.64 17.01 11.89
C ILE A 78 10.06 17.54 13.26
N ARG A 79 9.34 18.58 13.67
CA ARG A 79 9.22 19.02 15.07
C ARG A 79 7.72 19.09 15.36
N GLY A 80 7.15 18.04 15.95
CA GLY A 80 5.71 17.97 16.21
C GLY A 80 5.21 16.58 16.64
N ASP A 81 3.92 16.50 16.98
CA ASP A 81 3.21 15.29 17.37
C ASP A 81 3.03 14.36 16.16
N TRP A 82 3.97 13.43 15.99
CA TRP A 82 4.05 12.53 14.84
C TRP A 82 2.76 11.72 14.63
N GLY A 83 2.12 11.27 15.72
CA GLY A 83 0.89 10.49 15.63
C GLY A 83 -0.23 11.25 14.92
N LYS A 84 -0.36 12.56 15.15
CA LYS A 84 -1.35 13.39 14.44
C LYS A 84 -1.02 13.60 12.97
N ILE A 85 0.27 13.69 12.65
CA ILE A 85 0.72 13.91 11.27
C ILE A 85 0.51 12.64 10.43
N ALA A 86 0.87 11.49 10.99
CA ALA A 86 0.81 10.20 10.29
C ALA A 86 -0.59 9.60 10.20
N LYS A 87 -1.56 10.07 11.00
CA LYS A 87 -2.91 9.50 11.10
C LYS A 87 -3.61 9.32 9.76
N ASP A 88 -3.48 10.30 8.89
CA ASP A 88 -4.20 10.33 7.62
C ASP A 88 -3.36 9.81 6.44
N PHE A 89 -2.11 9.38 6.68
CA PHE A 89 -1.21 8.93 5.62
C PHE A 89 -1.07 7.41 5.61
N TYR A 90 -1.61 6.79 4.57
CA TYR A 90 -1.57 5.34 4.37
C TYR A 90 -0.45 4.98 3.41
N TRP A 91 0.76 4.77 3.95
CA TRP A 91 1.95 4.53 3.13
C TRP A 91 2.88 3.42 3.62
N GLY A 92 2.54 2.75 4.72
CA GLY A 92 3.42 1.73 5.27
C GLY A 92 2.96 0.35 4.84
N CYS A 93 3.87 -0.48 4.34
CA CYS A 93 3.61 -1.88 4.00
C CYS A 93 4.41 -2.81 4.94
N HIS A 94 3.73 -3.77 5.56
CA HIS A 94 4.38 -4.92 6.19
C HIS A 94 4.03 -6.17 5.40
N SER A 95 5.02 -6.99 5.11
CA SER A 95 4.82 -8.26 4.44
C SER A 95 5.76 -9.34 4.94
N ALA A 96 5.27 -10.57 5.01
CA ALA A 96 6.07 -11.73 5.38
C ALA A 96 5.59 -12.98 4.63
N LYS A 97 6.55 -13.83 4.24
CA LYS A 97 6.28 -15.11 3.57
C LYS A 97 6.23 -16.22 4.62
N PHE A 98 5.15 -17.00 4.60
CA PHE A 98 4.96 -18.20 5.42
C PHE A 98 4.53 -19.35 4.51
N GLY A 99 5.40 -20.35 4.35
CA GLY A 99 5.22 -21.42 3.37
C GLY A 99 4.99 -20.89 1.95
N ASN A 100 3.83 -21.22 1.38
CA ASN A 100 3.45 -20.85 0.02
C ASN A 100 2.75 -19.49 -0.10
N TYR A 101 2.63 -18.73 0.99
CA TYR A 101 1.78 -17.54 1.04
C TYR A 101 2.58 -16.32 1.49
N MET A 102 2.33 -15.19 0.85
CA MET A 102 2.80 -13.88 1.29
C MET A 102 1.63 -13.15 1.94
N PHE A 103 1.78 -12.76 3.19
CA PHE A 103 0.81 -11.96 3.91
C PHE A 103 1.21 -10.50 3.87
N TYR A 104 0.22 -9.64 3.70
CA TYR A 104 0.42 -8.20 3.62
C TYR A 104 -0.49 -7.46 4.59
N SER A 105 0.03 -6.35 5.12
CA SER A 105 -0.77 -5.29 5.72
C SER A 105 -0.29 -3.93 5.24
N PHE A 106 -1.24 -3.06 4.92
CA PHE A 106 -0.94 -1.72 4.43
C PHE A 106 -1.79 -0.69 5.12
N GLY A 107 -1.16 0.36 5.62
CA GLY A 107 -1.84 1.25 6.55
C GLY A 107 -1.04 2.46 6.96
N ASN A 108 -1.57 3.15 7.97
CA ASN A 108 -0.89 4.27 8.61
C ASN A 108 0.12 3.76 9.68
N HIS A 109 0.74 4.70 10.40
CA HIS A 109 1.71 4.42 11.47
C HIS A 109 1.25 4.93 12.85
N THR A 110 -0.06 5.03 13.10
CA THR A 110 -0.57 5.55 14.38
C THR A 110 -0.66 4.54 15.51
N GLY A 111 -0.54 3.25 15.20
CA GLY A 111 -0.61 2.17 16.18
C GLY A 111 -0.23 0.82 15.59
N SER A 112 -0.36 -0.22 16.40
CA SER A 112 -0.08 -1.60 16.00
C SER A 112 -1.00 -2.04 14.87
N ARG A 113 -0.45 -2.74 13.87
CA ARG A 113 -1.24 -3.53 12.94
C ARG A 113 -1.36 -4.93 13.52
N ASN A 114 -2.50 -5.58 13.39
CA ASN A 114 -2.73 -6.94 13.88
C ASN A 114 -2.92 -7.90 12.70
N ALA A 115 -2.18 -7.69 11.61
CA ALA A 115 -2.11 -8.65 10.51
C ALA A 115 -1.01 -9.68 10.76
N PHE A 116 -0.99 -10.76 10.00
CA PHE A 116 -0.09 -11.89 10.27
C PHE A 116 1.41 -11.58 10.35
N PRO A 117 1.99 -10.71 9.50
CA PRO A 117 3.39 -10.32 9.68
C PRO A 117 3.62 -9.79 11.11
N ASP A 118 2.75 -8.90 11.58
CA ASP A 118 2.82 -8.27 12.89
C ASP A 118 2.57 -9.25 14.05
N LEU A 119 1.61 -10.16 13.90
CA LEU A 119 1.28 -11.16 14.92
C LEU A 119 2.42 -12.15 15.14
N VAL A 120 3.05 -12.61 14.05
CA VAL A 120 4.21 -13.51 14.14
C VAL A 120 5.43 -12.78 14.70
N TRP A 121 5.73 -11.58 14.21
CA TRP A 121 6.87 -10.80 14.72
C TRP A 121 6.76 -10.44 16.20
N SER A 122 5.54 -10.29 16.71
CA SER A 122 5.27 -10.02 18.12
C SER A 122 5.14 -11.28 18.99
N GLY A 123 5.28 -12.48 18.41
CA GLY A 123 5.13 -13.75 19.13
C GLY A 123 3.69 -14.04 19.58
N LYS A 124 2.69 -13.39 18.97
CA LYS A 124 1.26 -13.60 19.25
C LYS A 124 0.64 -14.69 18.36
N ALA A 125 1.35 -15.14 17.34
CA ALA A 125 0.99 -16.27 16.49
C ALA A 125 2.28 -16.99 16.03
N GLU A 126 2.16 -18.29 15.79
CA GLU A 126 3.27 -19.10 15.26
C GLU A 126 3.28 -19.10 13.72
N GLU A 127 4.44 -19.36 13.11
CA GLU A 127 4.56 -19.46 11.64
C GLU A 127 3.67 -20.57 11.05
N ASP A 128 3.53 -21.70 11.77
CA ASP A 128 2.67 -22.81 11.37
C ASP A 128 1.18 -22.41 11.33
N GLU A 129 0.75 -21.48 12.21
CA GLU A 129 -0.60 -20.93 12.18
C GLU A 129 -0.80 -20.03 10.94
N ALA A 130 0.23 -19.28 10.54
CA ALA A 130 0.19 -18.46 9.33
C ALA A 130 0.05 -19.33 8.07
N GLU A 131 0.79 -20.43 7.99
CA GLU A 131 0.68 -21.36 6.87
C GLU A 131 -0.67 -22.08 6.86
N ALA A 132 -1.18 -22.49 8.02
CA ALA A 132 -2.52 -23.08 8.15
C ALA A 132 -3.61 -22.08 7.72
N LEU A 133 -3.48 -20.81 8.07
CA LEU A 133 -4.40 -19.76 7.64
C LEU A 133 -4.36 -19.56 6.12
N GLY A 134 -3.18 -19.55 5.51
CA GLY A 134 -3.03 -19.43 4.06
C GLY A 134 -3.74 -20.57 3.31
N ARG A 135 -3.60 -21.82 3.81
CA ARG A 135 -4.35 -22.98 3.28
C ARG A 135 -5.85 -22.82 3.45
N ALA A 136 -6.30 -22.34 4.61
CA ALA A 136 -7.71 -22.11 4.88
C ALA A 136 -8.31 -21.04 3.95
N LEU A 137 -7.58 -19.96 3.67
CA LEU A 137 -7.97 -18.92 2.71
C LEU A 137 -8.09 -19.48 1.30
N GLU A 138 -7.13 -20.30 0.89
CA GLU A 138 -7.16 -20.95 -0.42
C GLU A 138 -8.39 -21.87 -0.57
N GLU A 139 -8.69 -22.67 0.45
CA GLU A 139 -9.89 -23.53 0.45
C GLU A 139 -11.18 -22.71 0.45
N PHE A 140 -11.26 -21.65 1.26
CA PHE A 140 -12.39 -20.73 1.28
C PHE A 140 -12.63 -20.11 -0.10
N HIS A 141 -11.58 -19.69 -0.81
CA HIS A 141 -11.71 -19.12 -2.14
C HIS A 141 -12.03 -20.15 -3.25
N LYS A 142 -11.82 -21.45 -2.99
CA LYS A 142 -12.21 -22.53 -3.89
C LYS A 142 -13.65 -22.98 -3.69
N SER A 143 -14.08 -23.16 -2.44
CA SER A 143 -15.34 -23.84 -2.10
C SER A 143 -16.34 -22.97 -1.31
N GLY A 144 -15.93 -21.79 -0.85
CA GLY A 144 -16.72 -20.93 0.03
C GLY A 144 -16.79 -21.42 1.48
N LYS A 145 -16.07 -22.49 1.82
CA LYS A 145 -16.11 -23.10 3.15
C LYS A 145 -15.25 -22.30 4.13
N THR A 146 -15.89 -21.76 5.17
CA THR A 146 -15.19 -21.12 6.30
C THR A 146 -14.55 -22.14 7.24
N SER A 147 -13.65 -21.68 8.10
CA SER A 147 -12.99 -22.47 9.14
C SER A 147 -12.69 -21.59 10.36
N GLU A 148 -12.52 -22.22 11.52
CA GLU A 148 -12.28 -21.52 12.80
C GLU A 148 -11.04 -20.62 12.76
N ILE A 149 -9.99 -21.00 12.01
CA ILE A 149 -8.78 -20.18 11.90
C ILE A 149 -9.01 -18.89 11.11
N LEU A 150 -9.90 -18.90 10.11
CA LEU A 150 -10.27 -17.69 9.38
C LEU A 150 -11.04 -16.71 10.28
N GLU A 151 -11.92 -17.24 11.12
CA GLU A 151 -12.71 -16.43 12.06
C GLU A 151 -11.83 -15.90 13.19
N LYS A 152 -10.97 -16.75 13.78
CA LYS A 152 -10.01 -16.38 14.84
C LYS A 152 -9.18 -15.16 14.50
N TYR A 153 -8.73 -15.06 13.25
CA TYR A 153 -7.85 -13.97 12.79
C TYR A 153 -8.54 -12.94 11.90
N GLU A 154 -9.87 -13.03 11.76
CA GLU A 154 -10.68 -12.10 10.97
C GLU A 154 -10.26 -12.03 9.49
N TYR A 155 -10.01 -13.18 8.88
CA TYR A 155 -9.62 -13.33 7.46
C TYR A 155 -10.77 -13.75 6.53
N VAL A 156 -12.00 -13.84 7.04
CA VAL A 156 -13.18 -14.07 6.20
C VAL A 156 -13.40 -12.87 5.29
N GLY A 157 -13.35 -13.12 3.97
CA GLY A 157 -13.54 -12.11 2.93
C GLY A 157 -12.34 -11.18 2.67
N VAL A 158 -11.22 -11.43 3.34
CA VAL A 158 -9.93 -10.82 3.01
C VAL A 158 -9.52 -11.24 1.59
N PRO A 159 -9.01 -10.32 0.75
CA PRO A 159 -8.54 -10.69 -0.57
C PRO A 159 -7.45 -11.76 -0.51
N PHE A 160 -7.65 -12.85 -1.26
CA PHE A 160 -6.65 -13.88 -1.49
C PHE A 160 -6.35 -13.95 -2.97
N PHE A 161 -5.19 -13.45 -3.39
CA PHE A 161 -4.74 -13.58 -4.77
C PHE A 161 -4.12 -14.96 -4.98
N ASP A 162 -4.84 -15.85 -5.65
CA ASP A 162 -4.28 -17.11 -6.13
C ASP A 162 -3.16 -16.88 -7.18
N ARG A 163 -2.61 -17.95 -7.75
CA ARG A 163 -1.52 -17.83 -8.73
C ARG A 163 -1.89 -17.00 -9.96
N ASP A 164 -3.13 -17.07 -10.43
CA ASP A 164 -3.56 -16.38 -11.65
C ASP A 164 -4.03 -14.97 -11.33
N ASP A 165 -4.77 -14.81 -10.23
CA ASP A 165 -5.15 -13.50 -9.71
C ASP A 165 -3.91 -12.65 -9.39
N GLY A 166 -2.88 -13.26 -8.80
CA GLY A 166 -1.62 -12.59 -8.48
C GLY A 166 -0.89 -12.06 -9.71
N LYS A 167 -0.91 -12.80 -10.84
CA LYS A 167 -0.33 -12.32 -12.11
C LYS A 167 -1.09 -11.10 -12.63
N ILE A 168 -2.42 -11.19 -12.69
CA ILE A 168 -3.27 -10.08 -13.17
C ILE A 168 -3.09 -8.86 -12.28
N ALA A 169 -3.14 -9.03 -10.95
CA ALA A 169 -2.90 -7.95 -10.00
C ALA A 169 -1.54 -7.27 -10.21
N TRP A 170 -0.49 -8.04 -10.46
CA TRP A 170 0.85 -7.51 -10.69
C TRP A 170 1.01 -6.82 -12.05
N GLU A 171 0.34 -7.29 -13.08
CA GLU A 171 0.29 -6.66 -14.41
C GLU A 171 -0.43 -5.31 -14.33
N VAL A 172 -1.60 -5.28 -13.68
CA VAL A 172 -2.36 -4.04 -13.42
C VAL A 172 -1.49 -3.06 -12.64
N ALA A 173 -0.87 -3.51 -11.54
CA ALA A 173 0.00 -2.66 -10.73
C ALA A 173 1.19 -2.10 -11.51
N SER A 174 1.82 -2.93 -12.36
CA SER A 174 2.94 -2.49 -13.21
C SER A 174 2.52 -1.41 -14.20
N ARG A 175 1.34 -1.57 -14.82
CA ARG A 175 0.80 -0.61 -15.77
C ARG A 175 0.43 0.71 -15.09
N VAL A 176 -0.27 0.65 -13.94
CA VAL A 176 -0.58 1.82 -13.11
C VAL A 176 0.71 2.55 -12.73
N ALA A 177 1.71 1.86 -12.17
CA ALA A 177 2.97 2.48 -11.75
C ALA A 177 3.71 3.15 -12.92
N SER A 178 3.69 2.53 -14.11
CA SER A 178 4.31 3.09 -15.32
C SER A 178 3.60 4.34 -15.84
N GLU A 179 2.26 4.37 -15.79
CA GLU A 179 1.47 5.55 -16.14
C GLU A 179 1.69 6.68 -15.12
N VAL A 180 1.64 6.37 -13.83
CA VAL A 180 1.89 7.34 -12.75
C VAL A 180 3.30 7.91 -12.84
N LYS A 181 4.32 7.09 -13.11
CA LYS A 181 5.71 7.55 -13.20
C LYS A 181 5.85 8.64 -14.25
N ARG A 182 5.31 8.42 -15.46
CA ARG A 182 5.30 9.42 -16.53
C ARG A 182 4.65 10.72 -16.08
N LEU A 183 3.52 10.64 -15.38
CA LEU A 183 2.82 11.83 -14.90
C LEU A 183 3.65 12.63 -13.90
N VAL A 184 4.27 11.98 -12.91
CA VAL A 184 4.90 12.68 -11.78
C VAL A 184 6.34 13.10 -12.03
N THR A 185 7.09 12.39 -12.88
CA THR A 185 8.49 12.76 -13.20
C THR A 185 8.58 13.92 -14.17
N GLU A 186 7.51 14.17 -14.93
CA GLU A 186 7.41 15.28 -15.90
C GLU A 186 6.89 16.58 -15.28
N VAL A 187 6.50 16.59 -13.99
CA VAL A 187 5.99 17.78 -13.33
C VAL A 187 7.14 18.69 -12.90
N GLU A 188 7.45 19.67 -13.75
CA GLU A 188 8.53 20.62 -13.48
C GLU A 188 8.27 21.45 -12.22
N GLU A 189 7.01 21.75 -11.93
CA GLU A 189 6.61 22.44 -10.71
C GLU A 189 6.94 21.64 -9.43
N LEU A 190 6.89 20.30 -9.49
CA LEU A 190 7.24 19.44 -8.36
C LEU A 190 8.74 19.52 -8.09
N LYS A 191 9.56 19.47 -9.15
CA LYS A 191 11.01 19.63 -9.04
C LYS A 191 11.37 20.99 -8.44
N GLU A 192 10.75 22.05 -8.93
CA GLU A 192 10.94 23.40 -8.41
C GLU A 192 10.57 23.48 -6.92
N ASN A 193 9.41 22.94 -6.53
CA ASN A 193 8.96 22.93 -5.14
C ASN A 193 9.89 22.14 -4.21
N LEU A 194 10.41 20.99 -4.66
CA LEU A 194 11.38 20.20 -3.90
C LEU A 194 12.73 20.92 -3.76
N SER A 195 13.19 21.62 -4.81
CA SER A 195 14.43 22.41 -4.76
C SER A 195 14.41 23.52 -3.70
N LYS A 196 13.21 24.05 -3.38
CA LYS A 196 12.97 25.11 -2.40
C LYS A 196 12.88 24.59 -0.94
N LEU A 197 12.92 23.28 -0.73
CA LEU A 197 12.98 22.69 0.61
C LEU A 197 14.35 22.96 1.22
N ARG A 198 14.41 23.14 2.54
CA ARG A 198 15.70 23.34 3.22
C ARG A 198 16.59 22.10 3.07
N ALA A 199 15.97 20.92 3.03
CA ALA A 199 16.66 19.65 2.86
C ALA A 199 17.43 19.53 1.52
N SER A 200 17.11 20.33 0.49
CA SER A 200 17.85 20.34 -0.78
C SER A 200 19.30 20.79 -0.65
N GLN A 201 19.67 21.40 0.47
CA GLN A 201 21.07 21.74 0.79
C GLN A 201 21.92 20.51 1.15
N TRP A 202 21.31 19.37 1.47
CA TRP A 202 22.00 18.18 1.99
C TRP A 202 21.59 16.87 1.33
N CYS A 203 20.50 16.86 0.56
CA CYS A 203 19.94 15.69 -0.11
C CYS A 203 20.02 15.84 -1.61
N SER A 204 20.15 14.72 -2.32
CA SER A 204 19.94 14.73 -3.77
C SER A 204 18.46 14.93 -4.10
N PHE A 205 18.16 15.25 -5.36
CA PHE A 205 16.78 15.34 -5.82
C PHE A 205 16.04 14.01 -5.64
N GLU A 206 16.71 12.89 -5.95
CA GLU A 206 16.17 11.53 -5.88
C GLU A 206 15.79 11.16 -4.45
N GLU A 207 16.63 11.49 -3.46
CA GLU A 207 16.33 11.29 -2.04
C GLU A 207 15.12 12.12 -1.59
N LEU A 208 15.04 13.38 -2.03
CA LEU A 208 13.89 14.24 -1.74
C LEU A 208 12.62 13.77 -2.44
N PHE A 209 12.73 13.31 -3.68
CA PHE A 209 11.60 12.85 -4.47
C PHE A 209 11.03 11.57 -3.87
N ILE A 210 11.87 10.60 -3.51
CA ILE A 210 11.40 9.37 -2.87
C ILE A 210 10.68 9.70 -1.56
N GLU A 211 11.22 10.61 -0.75
CA GLU A 211 10.54 11.05 0.47
C GLU A 211 9.19 11.72 0.14
N ALA A 212 9.18 12.71 -0.77
CA ALA A 212 7.97 13.39 -1.20
C ALA A 212 6.95 12.42 -1.79
N TRP A 213 7.39 11.37 -2.48
CA TRP A 213 6.54 10.34 -3.06
C TRP A 213 5.71 9.66 -1.97
N HIS A 214 6.30 9.29 -0.83
CA HIS A 214 5.55 8.74 0.31
C HIS A 214 4.42 9.68 0.71
N TRP A 215 4.69 10.98 0.87
CA TRP A 215 3.65 11.97 1.15
C TRP A 215 2.58 12.07 0.06
N ILE A 216 2.98 12.01 -1.21
CA ILE A 216 2.06 12.09 -2.34
C ILE A 216 1.14 10.87 -2.37
N PHE A 217 1.69 9.64 -2.44
CA PHE A 217 0.84 8.45 -2.54
C PHE A 217 0.08 8.15 -1.25
N GLY A 218 0.65 8.46 -0.09
CA GLY A 218 -0.04 8.33 1.18
C GLY A 218 -1.28 9.22 1.26
N TRP A 219 -1.22 10.44 0.72
CA TRP A 219 -2.39 11.31 0.61
C TRP A 219 -3.34 10.89 -0.52
N THR A 220 -2.83 10.44 -1.66
CA THR A 220 -3.64 9.82 -2.73
C THR A 220 -4.53 8.72 -2.15
N ASN A 221 -3.95 7.79 -1.37
CA ASN A 221 -4.70 6.72 -0.71
C ASN A 221 -5.78 7.28 0.22
N ASN A 222 -5.48 8.35 0.98
CA ASN A 222 -6.47 9.01 1.85
C ASN A 222 -7.67 9.58 1.08
N VAL A 223 -7.42 10.25 -0.04
CA VAL A 223 -8.47 10.81 -0.89
C VAL A 223 -9.31 9.68 -1.51
N LEU A 224 -8.66 8.63 -2.03
CA LEU A 224 -9.36 7.49 -2.62
C LEU A 224 -10.22 6.73 -1.60
N ILE A 225 -9.85 6.71 -0.32
CA ILE A 225 -10.70 6.17 0.76
C ILE A 225 -11.91 7.08 1.00
N LYS A 226 -11.69 8.41 1.10
CA LYS A 226 -12.77 9.39 1.33
C LYS A 226 -13.81 9.43 0.22
N GLU A 227 -13.40 9.14 -1.01
CA GLU A 227 -14.28 9.05 -2.19
C GLU A 227 -14.92 7.66 -2.35
N ASP A 228 -14.85 6.80 -1.33
CA ASP A 228 -15.35 5.41 -1.34
C ASP A 228 -14.79 4.54 -2.48
N TYR A 229 -13.67 4.96 -3.09
CA TYR A 229 -13.01 4.21 -4.16
C TYR A 229 -12.17 3.06 -3.61
N PHE A 230 -11.46 3.31 -2.51
CA PHE A 230 -10.75 2.32 -1.70
C PHE A 230 -11.53 1.97 -0.44
N ALA A 231 -11.27 0.78 0.09
CA ALA A 231 -11.92 0.35 1.33
C ALA A 231 -11.43 1.19 2.52
N GLU A 232 -12.36 1.52 3.43
CA GLU A 232 -11.98 2.09 4.71
C GLU A 232 -11.15 1.07 5.52
N PRO A 233 -9.94 1.44 5.97
CA PRO A 233 -9.09 0.53 6.75
C PRO A 233 -9.70 0.13 8.09
N GLU A 234 -9.46 -1.14 8.46
CA GLU A 234 -9.75 -1.68 9.79
C GLU A 234 -8.93 -0.93 10.85
N GLU A 235 -9.52 -0.59 11.99
CA GLU A 235 -8.83 0.04 13.11
C GLU A 235 -8.56 -1.00 14.20
N SER A 236 -7.29 -1.13 14.60
CA SER A 236 -6.88 -1.96 15.74
C SER A 236 -7.21 -1.27 17.06
N GLY A 237 -7.24 -2.06 18.15
CA GLY A 237 -7.45 -1.53 19.50
C GLY A 237 -6.40 -0.49 19.95
N ASP A 238 -5.23 -0.48 19.29
CA ASP A 238 -4.13 0.46 19.57
C ASP A 238 -4.15 1.67 18.61
N GLY A 239 -5.20 1.84 17.79
CA GLY A 239 -5.40 2.97 16.88
C GLY A 239 -4.63 2.88 15.55
N GLY A 240 -4.06 1.72 15.22
CA GLY A 240 -3.45 1.47 13.91
C GLY A 240 -4.52 1.16 12.87
N ARG A 241 -4.43 1.76 11.68
CA ARG A 241 -5.44 1.59 10.62
C ARG A 241 -4.83 0.94 9.38
N TYR A 242 -5.36 -0.21 8.94
CA TYR A 242 -4.79 -0.96 7.82
C TYR A 242 -5.80 -1.82 7.07
N VAL A 243 -5.43 -2.18 5.85
CA VAL A 243 -6.03 -3.28 5.08
C VAL A 243 -5.06 -4.45 5.05
N LYS A 244 -5.58 -5.68 5.02
CA LYS A 244 -4.80 -6.92 4.95
C LYS A 244 -5.22 -7.73 3.73
N TRP A 245 -4.28 -8.48 3.16
CA TRP A 245 -4.54 -9.43 2.09
C TRP A 245 -3.45 -10.49 2.04
N VAL A 246 -3.70 -11.54 1.25
CA VAL A 246 -2.78 -12.66 1.07
C VAL A 246 -2.58 -12.91 -0.40
N SER A 247 -1.36 -13.27 -0.80
CA SER A 247 -1.05 -13.71 -2.16
C SER A 247 -0.32 -15.05 -2.14
N PHE A 248 -0.61 -15.89 -3.12
CA PHE A 248 0.14 -17.10 -3.37
C PHE A 248 1.57 -16.75 -3.86
N SER A 249 2.59 -17.43 -3.31
CA SER A 249 4.01 -17.09 -3.48
C SER A 249 4.95 -18.31 -3.60
N ALA A 250 4.46 -19.47 -4.06
CA ALA A 250 5.28 -20.68 -4.27
C ALA A 250 5.90 -20.78 -5.66
#